data_AF-A0A842XPT4-F1
#
_entry.id   AF-A0A842XPT4-F1
#
_cell.length_a   1.000
_cell.length_b   1.000
_cell.length_c   1.000
_cell.angle_alpha   90.00
_cell.angle_beta   90.00
_cell.angle_gamma   90.00
#
_symmetry.space_group_name_H-M   'P 1'
#
loop_
_entity.id
_entity.type
_entity.pdbx_description
1 polymer ?
#
loop_
_entity_poly.entity_id
_entity_poly.type
_entity_poly.pdbx_seq_one_letter_code
_entity_poly.pdbx_strand_id
1 'polypeptide(L)'
;MTSPRNKKQKPVASWLDYDFFTEERKAIKSLTIIVRTAGCQWRNCTMCGYWHEAADVTQADILAQLEHSLKTSPNEEFILKIFTS
;
A
#
# COMPACT_ATOMS: atom_id res chain seq x y z
N MET A 1 17.59 -2.97 16.20
CA MET A 1 16.87 -4.22 15.90
C MET A 1 15.37 -3.97 16.10
N THR A 2 14.60 -3.76 15.05
CA THR A 2 13.14 -3.62 15.16
C THR A 2 12.51 -4.99 15.38
N SER A 3 11.78 -5.17 16.47
CA SER A 3 11.03 -6.40 16.78
C SER A 3 10.19 -6.88 15.58
N PRO A 4 10.09 -8.20 15.30
CA PRO A 4 9.34 -8.74 14.17
C PRO A 4 7.89 -8.25 14.07
N ARG A 5 7.28 -7.90 15.21
CA ARG A 5 5.93 -7.30 15.29
C ARG A 5 5.83 -5.94 14.58
N ASN A 6 6.88 -5.13 14.62
CA ASN A 6 6.90 -3.79 14.01
C ASN A 6 6.97 -3.87 12.47
N LYS A 7 7.45 -4.99 11.90
CA LYS A 7 7.50 -5.19 10.44
C LYS A 7 6.11 -5.41 9.83
N LYS A 8 5.19 -6.08 10.55
CA LYS A 8 3.82 -6.38 10.07
C LYS A 8 2.90 -5.16 10.05
N GLN A 9 3.17 -4.17 10.91
CA GLN A 9 2.39 -2.94 11.04
C GLN A 9 2.85 -1.83 10.08
N LYS A 10 3.88 -2.09 9.25
CA LYS A 10 4.33 -1.17 8.20
C LYS A 10 4.00 -1.76 6.82
N PRO A 11 3.56 -0.92 5.87
CA PRO A 11 3.34 -1.37 4.50
C PRO A 11 4.64 -1.92 3.90
N VAL A 12 4.53 -2.70 2.83
CA VAL A 12 5.69 -3.09 2.03
C VAL A 12 6.35 -1.84 1.44
N ALA A 13 5.54 -0.95 0.88
CA ALA A 13 5.97 0.38 0.44
C ALA A 13 4.78 1.36 0.46
N SER A 14 5.10 2.64 0.58
CA SER A 14 4.14 3.75 0.52
C SER A 14 4.84 4.97 -0.07
N TRP A 15 4.27 5.57 -1.11
CA TRP A 15 4.84 6.78 -1.73
C TRP A 15 3.77 7.68 -2.34
N LEU A 16 4.11 8.97 -2.44
CA LEU A 16 3.32 9.98 -3.13
C LEU A 16 3.74 10.06 -4.59
N ASP A 17 2.76 10.28 -5.46
CA ASP A 17 2.98 10.50 -6.88
C ASP A 17 1.87 11.41 -7.44
N TYR A 18 1.84 11.57 -8.77
CA TYR A 18 0.75 12.19 -9.49
C TYR A 18 0.13 11.20 -10.48
N ASP A 19 -1.19 11.24 -10.58
CA ASP A 19 -1.95 10.47 -11.57
C ASP A 19 -2.84 11.38 -12.40
N PHE A 20 -3.14 10.93 -13.61
CA PHE A 20 -4.07 11.66 -14.46
C PHE A 20 -5.51 11.27 -14.14
N PHE A 21 -6.28 12.22 -13.62
CA PHE A 21 -7.70 12.06 -13.37
C PHE A 21 -8.48 12.43 -14.62
N THR A 22 -9.06 11.43 -15.28
CA THR A 22 -9.57 11.54 -16.66
C THR A 22 -10.83 12.40 -16.71
N GLU A 23 -11.67 12.29 -15.68
CA GLU A 23 -12.95 12.97 -15.52
C GLU A 23 -12.77 14.50 -15.51
N GLU A 24 -11.73 14.99 -14.84
CA GLU A 24 -11.42 16.42 -14.74
C GLU A 24 -10.23 16.86 -15.62
N ARG A 25 -9.66 15.93 -16.39
CA ARG A 25 -8.52 16.17 -17.28
C ARG A 25 -7.34 16.87 -16.61
N LYS A 26 -7.05 16.52 -15.36
CA LYS A 26 -5.98 17.14 -14.55
C LYS A 26 -5.10 16.10 -13.88
N ALA A 27 -3.86 16.47 -13.61
CA ALA A 27 -3.01 15.71 -12.71
C ALA A 27 -3.50 15.93 -11.27
N ILE A 28 -3.73 14.85 -10.53
CA ILE A 28 -4.09 14.86 -9.11
C ILE A 28 -3.02 14.10 -8.33
N LYS A 29 -2.78 14.50 -7.08
CA LYS A 29 -1.86 13.73 -6.23
C LYS A 29 -2.42 12.33 -6.00
N SER A 30 -1.53 11.37 -5.85
CA SER A 30 -1.88 10.02 -5.45
C SER A 30 -0.98 9.52 -4.32
N LEU A 31 -1.55 8.66 -3.48
CA LEU A 31 -0.84 7.90 -2.48
C LEU A 31 -0.96 6.44 -2.87
N THR A 32 0.17 5.83 -3.21
CA THR A 32 0.22 4.40 -3.51
C THR A 32 0.72 3.64 -2.30
N ILE A 33 -0.03 2.60 -1.90
CA ILE A 33 0.28 1.73 -0.76
C ILE A 33 0.34 0.29 -1.24
N ILE A 34 1.42 -0.41 -0.89
CA ILE A 34 1.52 -1.86 -1.01
C ILE A 34 1.35 -2.45 0.38
N VAL A 35 0.19 -3.03 0.64
CA VAL A 35 -0.18 -3.64 1.92
C VAL A 35 0.34 -5.06 1.98
N ARG A 36 1.01 -5.40 3.09
CA ARG A 36 1.41 -6.75 3.41
C ARG A 36 0.19 -7.56 3.83
N THR A 37 -0.08 -8.64 3.09
CA THR A 37 -1.17 -9.60 3.32
C THR A 37 -0.65 -11.03 3.37
N ALA A 38 -1.55 -12.01 3.56
CA ALA A 38 -1.22 -13.44 3.56
C ALA A 38 -0.67 -13.95 2.22
N GLY A 39 -0.78 -13.15 1.15
CA GLY A 39 -0.24 -13.44 -0.17
C GLY A 39 -1.31 -13.48 -1.26
N CYS A 40 -0.85 -13.36 -2.49
CA CYS A 40 -1.69 -13.56 -3.67
C CYS A 40 -1.98 -15.06 -3.90
N GLN A 41 -3.24 -15.40 -4.23
CA GLN A 41 -3.67 -16.75 -4.63
C GLN A 41 -3.34 -17.06 -6.09
N TRP A 42 -3.27 -16.03 -6.95
CA TRP A 42 -3.00 -16.19 -8.38
C TRP A 42 -1.55 -16.60 -8.66
N ARG A 43 -0.58 -15.98 -7.97
CA ARG A 43 0.89 -16.24 -8.01
C ARG A 43 1.56 -16.40 -9.39
N ASN A 44 0.87 -16.01 -10.47
CA ASN A 44 1.34 -16.14 -11.85
C ASN A 44 1.46 -14.78 -12.55
N CYS A 45 1.37 -13.66 -11.81
CA CYS A 45 1.59 -12.34 -12.39
C CYS A 45 3.06 -12.17 -12.76
N THR A 46 3.33 -11.91 -14.04
CA THR A 46 4.69 -11.64 -14.55
C THR A 46 5.24 -10.29 -14.09
N MET A 47 4.36 -9.36 -13.72
CA MET A 47 4.71 -8.00 -13.33
C MET A 47 4.60 -7.73 -11.82
N CYS A 48 3.99 -8.63 -11.04
CA CYS A 48 3.77 -8.41 -9.60
C CYS A 48 4.69 -9.31 -8.77
N GLY A 49 5.76 -8.73 -8.23
CA GLY A 49 6.69 -9.40 -7.31
C GLY A 49 6.27 -9.31 -5.83
N TYR A 50 5.16 -8.64 -5.51
CA TYR A 50 4.81 -8.33 -4.11
C TYR A 50 4.50 -9.57 -3.28
N TRP A 51 4.11 -10.69 -3.88
CA TRP A 51 3.85 -11.95 -3.17
C TRP A 51 5.05 -12.47 -2.39
N HIS A 52 6.28 -12.10 -2.76
CA HIS A 52 7.49 -12.41 -2.00
C HIS A 52 7.52 -11.74 -0.62
N GLU A 53 6.76 -10.66 -0.43
CA GLU A 53 6.66 -9.90 0.81
C GLU A 53 5.49 -10.32 1.70
N ALA A 54 4.75 -11.36 1.30
CA ALA A 54 3.61 -11.90 2.03
C ALA A 54 3.99 -12.35 3.45
N ALA A 55 3.07 -12.17 4.39
CA ALA A 55 3.22 -12.65 5.75
C ALA A 55 1.85 -12.93 6.38
N ASP A 56 1.83 -13.80 7.38
CA ASP A 56 0.66 -13.95 8.24
C ASP A 56 0.40 -12.64 9.00
N VAL A 57 -0.71 -11.97 8.71
CA VAL A 57 -1.09 -10.66 9.25
C VAL A 57 -2.53 -10.70 9.76
N THR A 58 -2.79 -9.96 10.83
CA THR A 58 -4.15 -9.78 11.35
C THR A 58 -4.84 -8.57 10.69
N GLN A 59 -6.14 -8.45 10.87
CA GLN A 59 -6.88 -7.26 10.46
C GLN A 59 -6.34 -5.98 11.14
N ALA A 60 -5.93 -6.08 12.41
CA ALA A 60 -5.33 -4.97 13.13
C ALA A 60 -3.99 -4.55 12.52
N ASP A 61 -3.19 -5.50 12.04
CA ASP A 61 -1.95 -5.18 11.32
C ASP A 61 -2.23 -4.44 10.00
N ILE A 62 -3.26 -4.86 9.24
CA ILE A 62 -3.65 -4.18 7.99
C ILE A 62 -4.09 -2.74 8.27
N LEU A 63 -4.91 -2.52 9.30
CA LEU A 63 -5.33 -1.18 9.70
C LEU A 63 -4.12 -0.32 10.12
N ALA A 64 -3.20 -0.86 10.92
CA ALA A 64 -1.98 -0.16 11.30
C ALA A 64 -1.09 0.21 10.09
N GLN A 65 -1.02 -0.65 9.06
CA GLN A 65 -0.30 -0.35 7.82
C GLN A 65 -0.93 0.81 7.04
N LEU A 66 -2.26 0.85 6.98
CA LEU A 66 -3.01 1.95 6.35
C LEU A 66 -2.81 3.24 7.14
N GLU A 67 -3.00 3.22 8.46
CA GLU A 67 -2.75 4.37 9.34
C GLU A 67 -1.32 4.89 9.21
N HIS A 68 -0.34 3.99 9.10
CA HIS A 68 1.06 4.38 8.89
C HIS A 68 1.24 5.17 7.59
N SER A 69 0.65 4.70 6.50
CA SER A 69 0.78 5.29 5.17
C SER A 69 -0.01 6.60 5.03
N LEU A 70 -1.20 6.67 5.65
CA LEU A 70 -2.05 7.85 5.62
C LEU A 70 -1.47 9.03 6.40
N LYS A 71 -0.47 8.83 7.27
CA LYS A 71 0.27 9.95 7.88
C LYS A 71 0.96 10.86 6.87
N THR A 72 1.25 10.35 5.68
CA THR A 72 1.85 11.11 4.58
C THR A 72 0.82 11.50 3.52
N SER A 73 -0.49 11.37 3.78
CA SER A 73 -1.51 11.73 2.81
C SER A 73 -1.48 13.22 2.48
N PRO A 74 -1.78 13.62 1.24
CA PRO A 74 -1.97 15.01 0.88
C PRO A 74 -3.10 15.67 1.71
N ASN A 75 -2.97 16.98 1.97
CA ASN A 75 -4.01 17.79 2.61
C ASN A 75 -5.08 18.29 1.62
N GLU A 76 -5.19 17.65 0.46
CA GLU A 76 -6.10 17.98 -0.64
C GLU A 76 -6.70 16.69 -1.21
N GLU A 77 -7.64 16.77 -2.15
CA GLU A 77 -8.19 15.59 -2.83
C GLU A 77 -7.08 14.81 -3.53
N PHE A 78 -7.07 13.49 -3.34
CA PHE A 78 -6.04 12.61 -3.89
C PHE A 78 -6.59 11.22 -4.21
N ILE A 79 -5.91 10.52 -5.11
CA ILE A 79 -6.22 9.12 -5.43
C ILE A 79 -5.48 8.21 -4.45
N LEU A 80 -6.22 7.34 -3.76
CA LEU A 80 -5.63 6.28 -2.94
C LEU A 80 -5.56 4.98 -3.75
N LYS A 81 -4.34 4.51 -4.04
CA LYS A 81 -4.11 3.21 -4.70
C LYS A 81 -3.66 2.19 -3.68
N ILE A 82 -4.37 1.07 -3.61
CA ILE A 82 -4.08 -0.02 -2.66
C ILE A 82 -3.74 -1.28 -3.46
N PHE A 83 -2.53 -1.79 -3.25
CA PHE A 83 -2.04 -3.05 -3.79
C PHE A 83 -1.79 -4.05 -2.65
N THR A 84 -1.93 -5.34 -2.94
CA THR A 84 -1.68 -6.42 -1.96
C THR A 84 -0.46 -7.23 -2.35
N SER A 85 0.33 -7.64 -1.33
CA SER A 85 1.36 -8.69 -1.45
C SER A 85 0.72 -10.07 -1.44
#